data_AF-A0A955D7N0-F1
#
_entry.id   AF-A0A955D7N0-F1
#
_cell.length_a   1.000
_cell.length_b   1.000
_cell.length_c   1.000
_cell.angle_alpha   90.00
_cell.angle_beta   90.00
_cell.angle_gamma   90.00
#
_symmetry.space_group_name_H-M   'P 1'
#
loop_
_entity.id
_entity.type
_entity.pdbx_description
1 polymer ?
#
loop_
_entity_poly.entity_id
_entity_poly.type
_entity_poly.pdbx_seq_one_letter_code
_entity_poly.pdbx_strand_id
1 'polypeptide(L)'
;MKADYQSYQRAAGVALLGLAIQIVLFVLLLVYGLFARDHAALTASGLVGGWSVVWLMLAISFDLHRRERIEALEGEQFAASGLAGSSVFEGSGSDLRVAAKRVAQMHKVWMPVASVLLGVFLIAFGAWRLSSGRPLVDPDNFHAPTLRGWAVALGLGVAFVGFVFARFVSGMSKRDVWGNLKGGAAAAVGSALVGLIMAVAHFVDIAGPDAVLRYLQVLFPVALILLGGEVFLNFVLNIYRPRKVGEVPRPAFDSRILAFVAAPDRIADSMAGALSYQLGFDVSASWFYQLLSRSVALLVLFGGLVVWLLTSVTMLQPHQTGRLLRFGQLVQSGEDLQPGLHIKAPWPIDDVLVPVQEDRDDRGRVVRSQRTSTGVREIQLGTRGPEDQRAILWTNDHTANEQYFLVQGPESAERTGTRTDMVLVAAEVPMRYVVSDVRLFELLGQPDERDELLRVVGQREVMSYFSGHGIEQILGAGRLDMSGELHRRLTAAYARLNPDAGGQAQGAGIEIVYVGVEGVHPPQRVAGSFERVVQAQQRRQATLEAAEQWAIRTLASTAGSVDKARQAASMLARAAETSDPGEAEEMRREV
;
A
#
# COMPACT_ATOMS: atom_id res chain seq x y z
N MET A 1 -24.37 24.37 -49.59
CA MET A 1 -25.04 23.13 -50.04
C MET A 1 -26.11 22.78 -49.01
N LYS A 2 -27.38 22.62 -49.42
CA LYS A 2 -28.42 22.08 -48.52
C LYS A 2 -27.95 20.67 -48.07
N ALA A 3 -27.94 20.41 -46.76
CA ALA A 3 -27.46 19.14 -46.21
C ALA A 3 -28.40 17.99 -46.63
N ASP A 4 -27.86 17.03 -47.38
CA ASP A 4 -28.59 15.86 -47.85
C ASP A 4 -28.86 14.84 -46.71
N TYR A 5 -29.94 14.06 -46.81
CA TYR A 5 -30.35 13.07 -45.80
C TYR A 5 -29.25 12.02 -45.55
N GLN A 6 -28.45 11.69 -46.57
CA GLN A 6 -27.30 10.79 -46.46
C GLN A 6 -26.22 11.32 -45.50
N SER A 7 -26.06 12.64 -45.40
CA SER A 7 -25.09 13.25 -44.49
C SER A 7 -25.47 13.04 -43.02
N TYR A 8 -26.77 13.11 -42.71
CA TYR A 8 -27.30 12.83 -41.38
C TYR A 8 -27.31 11.34 -41.05
N GLN A 9 -27.56 10.47 -42.05
CA GLN A 9 -27.45 9.02 -41.87
C GLN A 9 -26.04 8.60 -41.47
N ARG A 10 -25.00 9.15 -42.12
CA ARG A 10 -23.60 8.91 -41.74
C ARG A 10 -23.30 9.39 -40.31
N ALA A 11 -23.76 10.58 -39.94
CA ALA A 11 -23.56 11.12 -38.60
C ALA A 11 -24.27 10.29 -37.51
N ALA A 12 -25.49 9.82 -37.78
CA ALA A 12 -26.22 8.93 -36.88
C ALA A 12 -25.49 7.59 -36.71
N GLY A 13 -24.97 7.00 -37.79
CA GLY A 13 -24.15 5.79 -37.74
C GLY A 13 -22.87 5.96 -36.91
N VAL A 14 -22.17 7.08 -37.08
CA VAL A 14 -20.97 7.41 -36.28
C VAL A 14 -21.33 7.65 -34.82
N ALA A 15 -22.47 8.28 -34.53
CA ALA A 15 -22.92 8.48 -33.15
C ALA A 15 -23.31 7.15 -32.47
N LEU A 16 -23.91 6.21 -33.19
CA LEU A 16 -24.17 4.85 -32.69
C LEU A 16 -22.88 4.06 -32.48
N LEU A 17 -21.92 4.17 -33.39
CA LEU A 17 -20.58 3.58 -33.20
C LEU A 17 -19.90 4.16 -31.96
N GLY A 18 -19.99 5.48 -31.76
CA GLY A 18 -19.48 6.15 -30.57
C GLY A 18 -20.15 5.69 -29.29
N LEU A 19 -21.47 5.49 -29.31
CA LEU A 19 -22.21 4.90 -28.19
C LEU A 19 -21.72 3.48 -27.87
N ALA A 20 -21.57 2.63 -28.88
CA ALA A 20 -21.10 1.26 -28.71
C ALA A 20 -19.68 1.22 -28.13
N ILE A 21 -18.76 2.02 -28.67
CA ILE A 21 -17.40 2.16 -28.15
C ILE A 21 -17.45 2.63 -26.69
N GLN A 22 -18.23 3.68 -26.39
CA GLN A 22 -18.33 4.23 -25.04
C GLN A 22 -18.85 3.22 -24.02
N ILE A 23 -19.86 2.42 -24.39
CA ILE A 23 -20.41 1.35 -23.55
C ILE A 23 -19.34 0.28 -23.29
N VAL A 24 -18.59 -0.14 -24.32
CA VAL A 24 -17.51 -1.12 -24.15
C VAL A 24 -16.43 -0.58 -23.22
N LEU A 25 -15.98 0.67 -23.40
CA LEU A 25 -14.99 1.29 -22.51
C LEU A 25 -15.51 1.41 -21.07
N PHE A 26 -16.78 1.78 -20.90
CA PHE A 26 -17.45 1.81 -19.60
C PHE A 26 -17.46 0.44 -18.92
N VAL A 27 -17.90 -0.61 -19.62
CA VAL A 27 -17.98 -1.97 -19.07
C VAL A 27 -16.60 -2.49 -18.71
N LEU A 28 -15.58 -2.28 -19.56
CA LEU A 28 -14.20 -2.70 -19.27
C LEU A 28 -13.66 -2.04 -18.00
N LEU A 29 -13.85 -0.73 -17.85
CA LEU A 29 -13.43 0.00 -16.65
C LEU A 29 -14.24 -0.39 -15.40
N LEU A 30 -15.54 -0.65 -15.55
CA LEU A 30 -16.40 -1.08 -14.45
C LEU A 30 -16.02 -2.48 -13.95
N VAL A 31 -15.85 -3.43 -14.87
CA VAL A 31 -15.40 -4.79 -14.55
C VAL A 31 -14.04 -4.73 -13.88
N TYR A 32 -13.09 -3.98 -14.43
CA TYR A 32 -11.79 -3.80 -13.81
C TYR A 32 -11.91 -3.20 -12.39
N GLY A 33 -12.64 -2.10 -12.22
CA GLY A 33 -12.79 -1.45 -10.91
C GLY A 33 -13.43 -2.36 -9.85
N LEU A 34 -14.38 -3.22 -10.24
CA LEU A 34 -15.03 -4.17 -9.33
C LEU A 34 -14.10 -5.33 -8.95
N PHE A 35 -13.41 -5.94 -9.91
CA PHE A 35 -12.54 -7.09 -9.67
C PHE A 35 -11.20 -6.71 -9.01
N ALA A 36 -10.59 -5.61 -9.45
CA ALA A 36 -9.33 -5.11 -8.91
C ALA A 36 -9.49 -4.33 -7.59
N ARG A 37 -10.75 -4.08 -7.17
CA ARG A 37 -11.13 -3.21 -6.05
C ARG A 37 -10.52 -1.80 -6.15
N ASP A 38 -10.38 -1.29 -7.38
CA ASP A 38 -9.82 0.03 -7.65
C ASP A 38 -10.91 1.11 -7.57
N HIS A 39 -10.83 1.92 -6.50
CA HIS A 39 -11.74 3.04 -6.27
C HIS A 39 -11.63 4.13 -7.35
N ALA A 40 -10.42 4.42 -7.84
CA ALA A 40 -10.23 5.40 -8.90
C ALA A 40 -10.85 4.90 -10.21
N ALA A 41 -10.65 3.63 -10.56
CA ALA A 41 -11.24 3.02 -11.75
C ALA A 41 -12.78 2.97 -11.72
N LEU A 42 -13.39 2.73 -10.55
CA LEU A 42 -14.84 2.81 -10.38
C LEU A 42 -15.38 4.23 -10.60
N THR A 43 -14.62 5.25 -10.19
CA THR A 43 -14.97 6.65 -10.46
C THR A 43 -14.83 6.98 -11.94
N ALA A 44 -13.73 6.53 -12.56
CA ALA A 44 -13.46 6.66 -13.99
C ALA A 44 -14.55 5.99 -14.83
N SER A 45 -15.01 4.79 -14.45
CA SER A 45 -16.09 4.10 -15.16
C SER A 45 -17.39 4.89 -15.09
N GLY A 46 -17.75 5.48 -13.94
CA GLY A 46 -18.93 6.35 -13.85
C GLY A 46 -18.86 7.58 -14.76
N LEU A 47 -17.69 8.21 -14.87
CA LEU A 47 -17.45 9.33 -15.79
C LEU A 47 -17.59 8.91 -17.26
N VAL A 48 -16.94 7.81 -17.66
CA VAL A 48 -17.03 7.23 -19.00
C VAL A 48 -18.45 6.78 -19.31
N GLY A 49 -19.15 6.16 -18.35
CA GLY A 49 -20.55 5.77 -18.45
C GLY A 49 -21.47 6.95 -18.71
N GLY A 50 -21.29 8.07 -17.99
CA GLY A 50 -22.06 9.30 -18.16
C GLY A 50 -22.02 9.86 -19.58
N TRP A 51 -20.86 9.79 -20.25
CA TRP A 51 -20.72 10.22 -21.64
C TRP A 51 -21.48 9.35 -22.66
N SER A 52 -21.97 8.17 -22.28
CA SER A 52 -22.86 7.37 -23.15
C SER A 52 -24.18 8.11 -23.43
N VAL A 53 -24.65 8.93 -22.48
CA VAL A 53 -25.83 9.80 -22.67
C VAL A 53 -25.60 10.81 -23.80
N VAL A 54 -24.39 11.37 -23.90
CA VAL A 54 -24.02 12.29 -24.98
C VAL A 54 -24.16 11.61 -26.34
N TRP A 55 -23.60 10.41 -26.49
CA TRP A 55 -23.68 9.65 -27.74
C TRP A 55 -25.10 9.24 -28.10
N LEU A 56 -25.89 8.79 -27.10
CA LEU A 56 -27.29 8.44 -27.30
C LEU A 56 -28.10 9.65 -27.80
N MET A 57 -27.93 10.81 -27.19
CA MET A 57 -28.64 12.03 -27.59
C MET A 57 -28.21 12.53 -28.96
N LEU A 58 -26.93 12.39 -29.32
CA LEU A 58 -26.44 12.70 -30.66
C LEU A 58 -27.00 11.73 -31.72
N ALA A 59 -27.05 10.43 -31.42
CA ALA A 59 -27.62 9.42 -32.32
C ALA A 59 -29.11 9.69 -32.61
N ILE A 60 -29.89 9.97 -31.56
CA ILE A 60 -31.31 10.33 -31.68
C ILE A 60 -31.46 11.65 -32.46
N SER A 61 -30.66 12.66 -32.14
CA SER A 61 -30.73 13.96 -32.80
C SER A 61 -30.44 13.84 -34.30
N PHE A 62 -29.39 13.13 -34.70
CA PHE A 62 -29.05 12.96 -36.11
C PHE A 62 -30.04 12.07 -36.87
N ASP A 63 -30.63 11.04 -36.24
CA ASP A 63 -31.71 10.26 -36.88
C ASP A 63 -32.97 11.10 -37.08
N LEU A 64 -33.33 11.97 -36.13
CA LEU A 64 -34.46 12.89 -36.29
C LEU A 64 -34.22 13.91 -37.42
N HIS A 65 -33.00 14.47 -37.54
CA HIS A 65 -32.66 15.35 -38.67
C HIS A 65 -32.67 14.60 -40.01
N ARG A 66 -32.25 13.34 -40.04
CA ARG A 66 -32.37 12.51 -41.25
C ARG A 66 -33.83 12.37 -41.68
N ARG A 67 -34.74 12.06 -40.74
CA ARG A 67 -36.18 11.92 -41.03
C ARG A 67 -36.81 13.24 -41.46
N GLU A 68 -36.43 14.36 -40.83
CA GLU A 68 -36.88 15.70 -41.22
C GLU A 68 -36.44 16.07 -42.64
N ARG A 69 -35.23 15.68 -43.06
CA ARG A 69 -34.76 15.91 -44.43
C ARG A 69 -35.48 15.06 -45.47
N ILE A 70 -35.83 13.81 -45.14
CA ILE A 70 -36.65 12.96 -46.01
C ILE A 70 -38.06 13.57 -46.17
N GLU A 71 -38.69 13.97 -45.07
CA GLU A 71 -40.01 14.63 -45.07
C GLU A 71 -39.98 15.96 -45.87
N ALA A 72 -38.88 16.72 -45.77
CA ALA A 72 -38.70 17.95 -46.55
C ALA A 72 -38.55 17.68 -48.05
N LEU A 73 -37.84 16.62 -48.45
CA LEU A 73 -37.68 16.22 -49.86
C LEU A 73 -38.99 15.70 -50.45
N GLU A 74 -39.73 14.88 -49.70
CA GLU A 74 -41.07 14.42 -50.08
C GLU A 74 -42.00 15.64 -50.26
N GLY A 75 -41.99 16.59 -49.32
CA GLY A 75 -42.77 17.83 -49.44
C GLY A 75 -42.40 18.70 -50.64
N GLU A 76 -41.10 18.84 -50.96
CA GLU A 76 -40.65 19.54 -52.16
C GLU A 76 -41.08 18.81 -53.45
N GLN A 77 -41.07 17.47 -53.47
CA GLN A 77 -41.54 16.65 -54.60
C GLN A 77 -43.05 16.73 -54.79
N PHE A 78 -43.84 16.66 -53.71
CA PHE A 78 -45.30 16.81 -53.74
C PHE A 78 -45.71 18.20 -54.26
N ALA A 79 -44.97 19.25 -53.88
CA ALA A 79 -45.19 20.61 -54.39
C ALA A 79 -44.82 20.73 -55.87
N ALA A 80 -43.75 20.06 -56.32
CA ALA A 80 -43.31 20.06 -57.70
C ALA A 80 -44.18 19.22 -58.65
N SER A 81 -44.85 18.17 -58.15
CA SER A 81 -45.68 17.26 -58.95
C SER A 81 -47.05 17.81 -59.35
N GLY A 82 -47.38 19.07 -59.04
CA GLY A 82 -48.64 19.73 -59.44
C GLY A 82 -49.92 19.18 -58.79
N LEU A 83 -49.82 18.08 -58.02
CA LEU A 83 -50.91 17.46 -57.25
C LEU A 83 -51.35 18.27 -56.01
N ALA A 84 -50.72 19.42 -55.75
CA ALA A 84 -51.06 20.31 -54.65
C ALA A 84 -52.51 20.85 -54.74
N GLY A 85 -53.11 20.87 -55.93
CA GLY A 85 -54.49 21.32 -56.14
C GLY A 85 -55.58 20.26 -55.95
N SER A 86 -55.26 18.98 -55.72
CA SER A 86 -56.25 17.88 -55.65
C SER A 86 -56.36 17.22 -54.28
N SER A 87 -55.75 17.77 -53.24
CA SER A 87 -55.86 17.24 -51.87
C SER A 87 -57.20 17.64 -51.24
N VAL A 88 -58.09 16.67 -51.07
CA VAL A 88 -59.39 16.75 -50.38
C VAL A 88 -59.25 17.01 -48.86
N PHE A 89 -58.03 17.14 -48.34
CA PHE A 89 -57.78 17.52 -46.96
C PHE A 89 -57.26 18.97 -46.89
N GLU A 90 -58.14 19.90 -46.57
CA GLU A 90 -57.82 21.27 -46.08
C GLU A 90 -57.24 21.23 -44.64
N GLY A 91 -56.38 20.25 -44.34
CA GLY A 91 -55.60 20.23 -43.11
C GLY A 91 -54.36 21.08 -43.29
N SER A 92 -54.21 22.15 -42.51
CA SER A 92 -53.09 23.10 -42.59
C SER A 92 -51.74 22.39 -42.83
N GLY A 93 -50.88 22.89 -43.72
CA GLY A 93 -49.56 22.31 -44.02
C GLY A 93 -48.61 22.12 -42.83
N SER A 94 -49.04 22.45 -41.61
CA SER A 94 -48.40 22.12 -40.34
C SER A 94 -48.58 20.65 -39.92
N ASP A 95 -49.60 19.93 -40.41
CA ASP A 95 -49.83 18.51 -40.09
C ASP A 95 -48.98 17.55 -40.93
N LEU A 96 -48.45 18.03 -42.07
CA LEU A 96 -47.51 17.30 -42.93
C LEU A 96 -46.04 17.38 -42.47
N ARG A 97 -45.73 18.11 -41.39
CA ARG A 97 -44.35 18.35 -40.90
C ARG A 97 -44.12 17.79 -39.49
N VAL A 98 -44.43 16.51 -39.30
CA VAL A 98 -44.32 15.83 -38.01
C VAL A 98 -42.86 15.66 -37.61
N ALA A 99 -41.96 15.31 -38.54
CA ALA A 99 -40.55 15.11 -38.22
C ALA A 99 -39.86 16.44 -37.88
N ALA A 100 -40.21 17.54 -38.56
CA ALA A 100 -39.73 18.88 -38.20
C ALA A 100 -40.16 19.31 -36.79
N LYS A 101 -41.42 19.04 -36.39
CA LYS A 101 -41.91 19.28 -35.02
C LYS A 101 -41.10 18.48 -33.99
N ARG A 102 -40.77 17.20 -34.28
CA ARG A 102 -39.94 16.35 -33.42
C ARG A 102 -38.51 16.86 -33.27
N VAL A 103 -37.87 17.34 -34.35
CA VAL A 103 -36.53 17.96 -34.29
C VAL A 103 -36.55 19.23 -33.44
N ALA A 104 -37.58 20.07 -33.58
CA ALA A 104 -37.75 21.26 -32.77
C ALA A 104 -37.94 20.92 -31.27
N GLN A 105 -38.77 19.92 -30.98
CA GLN A 105 -38.98 19.42 -29.61
C GLN A 105 -37.70 18.81 -29.01
N MET A 106 -36.90 18.10 -29.81
CA MET A 106 -35.61 17.54 -29.40
C MET A 106 -34.67 18.63 -28.88
N HIS A 107 -34.52 19.74 -29.59
CA HIS A 107 -33.62 20.83 -29.15
C HIS A 107 -34.23 21.73 -28.08
N LYS A 108 -35.55 21.87 -28.03
CA LYS A 108 -36.24 22.72 -27.05
C LYS A 108 -36.39 22.06 -25.68
N VAL A 109 -36.62 20.74 -25.63
CA VAL A 109 -36.98 20.03 -24.40
C VAL A 109 -35.97 18.93 -24.09
N TRP A 110 -35.81 17.95 -24.98
CA TRP A 110 -35.06 16.73 -24.66
C TRP A 110 -33.55 16.96 -24.48
N MET A 111 -32.93 17.75 -25.36
CA MET A 111 -31.50 18.06 -25.29
C MET A 111 -31.14 18.86 -24.02
N PRO A 112 -31.89 19.92 -23.63
CA PRO A 112 -31.68 20.58 -22.35
C PRO A 112 -31.94 19.66 -21.15
N VAL A 113 -33.03 18.89 -21.14
CA VAL A 113 -33.35 17.96 -20.04
C VAL A 113 -32.25 16.93 -19.85
N ALA A 114 -31.79 16.28 -20.92
CA ALA A 114 -30.69 15.33 -20.84
C ALA A 114 -29.38 15.97 -20.39
N SER A 115 -29.10 17.22 -20.79
CA SER A 115 -27.92 17.94 -20.34
C SER A 115 -27.98 18.25 -18.84
N VAL A 116 -29.14 18.68 -18.33
CA VAL A 116 -29.33 18.94 -16.90
C VAL A 116 -29.22 17.63 -16.10
N LEU A 117 -29.86 16.55 -16.56
CA LEU A 117 -29.75 15.25 -15.91
C LEU A 117 -28.30 14.74 -15.88
N LEU A 118 -27.56 14.89 -16.99
CA LEU A 118 -26.14 14.56 -17.05
C LEU A 118 -25.32 15.44 -16.09
N GLY A 119 -25.54 16.75 -16.06
CA GLY A 119 -24.85 17.66 -15.15
C GLY A 119 -25.09 17.33 -13.68
N VAL A 120 -26.35 17.07 -13.31
CA VAL A 120 -26.73 16.64 -11.96
C VAL A 120 -26.09 15.30 -11.61
N PHE A 121 -26.10 14.33 -12.53
CA PHE A 121 -25.43 13.04 -12.32
C PHE A 121 -23.93 13.23 -12.08
N LEU A 122 -23.22 14.00 -12.92
CA LEU A 122 -21.78 14.22 -12.78
C LEU A 122 -21.43 14.89 -11.44
N ILE A 123 -22.22 15.89 -11.01
CA ILE A 123 -22.02 16.58 -9.72
C ILE A 123 -22.34 15.65 -8.54
N ALA A 124 -23.51 14.98 -8.54
CA ALA A 124 -23.94 14.14 -7.43
C ALA A 124 -23.05 12.90 -7.28
N PHE A 125 -22.75 12.23 -8.38
CA PHE A 125 -21.83 11.10 -8.41
C PHE A 125 -20.42 11.56 -8.03
N GLY A 126 -19.94 12.68 -8.55
CA GLY A 126 -18.65 13.28 -8.17
C GLY A 126 -18.57 13.61 -6.68
N ALA A 127 -19.58 14.23 -6.08
CA ALA A 127 -19.60 14.55 -4.65
C ALA A 127 -19.63 13.30 -3.76
N TRP A 128 -20.40 12.28 -4.16
CA TRP A 128 -20.42 11.00 -3.46
C TRP A 128 -19.06 10.30 -3.55
N ARG A 129 -18.46 10.24 -4.74
CA ARG A 129 -17.14 9.64 -4.92
C ARG A 129 -16.04 10.43 -4.19
N LEU A 130 -16.10 11.76 -4.20
CA LEU A 130 -15.15 12.63 -3.49
C LEU A 130 -15.21 12.42 -1.98
N SER A 131 -16.41 12.36 -1.39
CA SER A 131 -16.56 12.09 0.05
C SER A 131 -16.02 10.71 0.43
N SER A 132 -16.23 9.69 -0.42
CA SER A 132 -15.66 8.35 -0.21
C SER A 132 -14.16 8.23 -0.54
N GLY A 133 -13.61 9.13 -1.35
CA GLY A 133 -12.23 9.07 -1.85
C GLY A 133 -11.23 9.90 -1.05
N ARG A 134 -11.68 10.99 -0.40
CA ARG A 134 -10.82 11.84 0.43
C ARG A 134 -10.05 11.09 1.53
N PRO A 135 -10.65 10.16 2.29
CA PRO A 135 -9.94 9.41 3.32
C PRO A 135 -8.82 8.53 2.76
N LEU A 136 -8.94 8.08 1.52
CA LEU A 136 -8.03 7.13 0.88
C LEU A 136 -6.75 7.80 0.34
N VAL A 137 -6.65 9.14 0.38
CA VAL A 137 -5.41 9.89 0.05
C VAL A 137 -4.34 9.71 1.11
N ASP A 138 -4.77 9.49 2.36
CA ASP A 138 -3.89 9.20 3.48
C ASP A 138 -3.22 7.82 3.29
N PRO A 139 -1.88 7.70 3.36
CA PRO A 139 -1.19 6.41 3.21
C PRO A 139 -1.79 5.29 4.06
N ASP A 140 -2.24 5.60 5.28
CA ASP A 140 -2.70 4.60 6.24
C ASP A 140 -4.03 3.94 5.86
N ASN A 141 -4.85 4.63 5.06
CA ASN A 141 -6.17 4.15 4.60
C ASN A 141 -6.14 3.68 3.15
N PHE A 142 -5.03 3.84 2.44
CA PHE A 142 -4.93 3.50 1.03
C PHE A 142 -4.70 2.01 0.82
N HIS A 143 -5.57 1.37 0.04
CA HIS A 143 -5.40 0.00 -0.40
C HIS A 143 -5.09 -0.02 -1.89
N ALA A 144 -3.86 -0.42 -2.22
CA ALA A 144 -3.44 -0.56 -3.61
C ALA A 144 -4.24 -1.68 -4.31
N PRO A 145 -4.65 -1.48 -5.57
CA PRO A 145 -5.44 -2.47 -6.31
C PRO A 145 -4.63 -3.74 -6.62
N THR A 146 -5.33 -4.87 -6.71
CA THR A 146 -4.72 -6.21 -6.83
C THR A 146 -4.19 -6.51 -8.24
N LEU A 147 -4.80 -5.92 -9.28
CA LEU A 147 -4.49 -6.19 -10.70
C LEU A 147 -3.84 -4.98 -11.37
N ARG A 148 -2.67 -4.55 -10.87
CA ARG A 148 -1.99 -3.31 -11.31
C ARG A 148 -1.55 -3.35 -12.78
N GLY A 149 -1.01 -4.49 -13.24
CA GLY A 149 -0.57 -4.65 -14.64
C GLY A 149 -1.71 -4.53 -15.67
N TRP A 150 -2.90 -5.05 -15.34
CA TRP A 150 -4.08 -4.93 -16.19
C TRP A 150 -4.61 -3.49 -16.26
N ALA A 151 -4.42 -2.70 -15.20
CA ALA A 151 -4.81 -1.30 -15.18
C ALA A 151 -4.06 -0.48 -16.24
N VAL A 152 -2.75 -0.74 -16.39
CA VAL A 152 -1.91 -0.08 -17.40
C VAL A 152 -2.36 -0.46 -18.80
N ALA A 153 -2.56 -1.76 -19.05
CA ALA A 153 -3.00 -2.26 -20.35
C ALA A 153 -4.40 -1.73 -20.73
N LEU A 154 -5.36 -1.79 -19.81
CA LEU A 154 -6.72 -1.27 -20.03
C LEU A 154 -6.72 0.25 -20.16
N GLY A 155 -5.97 0.97 -19.32
CA GLY A 155 -5.84 2.42 -19.40
C GLY A 155 -5.28 2.88 -20.74
N LEU A 156 -4.20 2.23 -21.23
CA LEU A 156 -3.65 2.49 -22.57
C LEU A 156 -4.62 2.13 -23.69
N GLY A 157 -5.36 1.03 -23.55
CA GLY A 157 -6.40 0.64 -24.51
C GLY A 157 -7.53 1.67 -24.60
N VAL A 158 -8.05 2.12 -23.45
CA VAL A 158 -9.06 3.17 -23.35
C VAL A 158 -8.52 4.50 -23.92
N ALA A 159 -7.28 4.85 -23.58
CA ALA A 159 -6.60 6.03 -24.10
C ALA A 159 -6.52 6.02 -25.63
N PHE A 160 -6.03 4.91 -26.19
CA PHE A 160 -5.85 4.76 -27.63
C PHE A 160 -7.18 4.78 -28.39
N VAL A 161 -8.14 3.94 -28.00
CA VAL A 161 -9.44 3.86 -28.68
C VAL A 161 -10.20 5.19 -28.56
N GLY A 162 -10.23 5.78 -27.37
CA GLY A 162 -10.85 7.08 -27.14
C GLY A 162 -10.22 8.19 -27.98
N PHE A 163 -8.88 8.25 -28.04
CA PHE A 163 -8.16 9.30 -28.76
C PHE A 163 -8.32 9.18 -30.27
N VAL A 164 -8.13 7.98 -30.83
CA VAL A 164 -8.29 7.73 -32.28
C VAL A 164 -9.72 8.05 -32.71
N PHE A 165 -10.71 7.59 -31.95
CA PHE A 165 -12.11 7.86 -32.25
C PHE A 165 -12.45 9.34 -32.11
N ALA A 166 -11.96 10.00 -31.06
CA ALA A 166 -12.14 11.44 -30.90
C ALA A 166 -11.52 12.25 -32.05
N ARG A 167 -10.34 11.86 -32.54
CA ARG A 167 -9.68 12.53 -33.67
C ARG A 167 -10.50 12.37 -34.95
N PHE A 168 -11.02 11.18 -35.20
CA PHE A 168 -11.92 10.89 -36.33
C PHE A 168 -13.19 11.77 -36.29
N VAL A 169 -13.88 11.79 -35.14
CA VAL A 169 -15.13 12.54 -34.96
C VAL A 169 -14.89 14.06 -34.97
N SER A 170 -13.80 14.52 -34.36
CA SER A 170 -13.37 15.93 -34.36
C SER A 170 -13.14 16.42 -35.80
N GLY A 171 -12.49 15.59 -36.64
CA GLY A 171 -12.32 15.86 -38.08
C GLY A 171 -13.64 15.99 -38.82
N MET A 172 -14.61 15.11 -38.53
CA MET A 172 -15.96 15.16 -39.09
C MET A 172 -16.70 16.44 -38.67
N SER A 173 -16.58 16.84 -37.41
CA SER A 173 -17.27 18.01 -36.84
C SER A 173 -16.85 19.37 -37.42
N LYS A 174 -15.85 19.41 -38.31
CA LYS A 174 -15.44 20.61 -39.05
C LYS A 174 -16.50 21.09 -40.03
N ARG A 175 -17.37 20.20 -40.53
CA ARG A 175 -18.49 20.58 -41.39
C ARG A 175 -19.67 21.03 -40.54
N ASP A 176 -20.33 22.13 -40.91
CA ASP A 176 -21.44 22.70 -40.13
C ASP A 176 -22.59 21.72 -39.88
N VAL A 177 -22.88 20.87 -40.87
CA VAL A 177 -23.90 19.79 -40.79
C VAL A 177 -23.62 18.81 -39.65
N TRP A 178 -22.35 18.60 -39.34
CA TRP A 178 -21.86 17.67 -38.33
C TRP A 178 -21.38 18.39 -37.06
N GLY A 179 -21.70 19.68 -36.91
CA GLY A 179 -21.17 20.52 -35.83
C GLY A 179 -21.47 19.99 -34.41
N ASN A 180 -22.61 19.32 -34.21
CA ASN A 180 -22.99 18.74 -32.91
C ASN A 180 -22.13 17.52 -32.52
N LEU A 181 -21.39 16.90 -33.45
CA LEU A 181 -20.44 15.84 -33.13
C LEU A 181 -19.26 16.32 -32.26
N LYS A 182 -19.08 17.64 -32.10
CA LYS A 182 -18.08 18.20 -31.16
C LYS A 182 -18.28 17.71 -29.73
N GLY A 183 -19.53 17.62 -29.27
CA GLY A 183 -19.84 17.07 -27.95
C GLY A 183 -19.44 15.58 -27.83
N GLY A 184 -19.60 14.81 -28.91
CA GLY A 184 -19.14 13.42 -28.96
C GLY A 184 -17.61 13.30 -28.99
N ALA A 185 -16.93 14.15 -29.76
CA ALA A 185 -15.47 14.20 -29.77
C ALA A 185 -14.89 14.57 -28.39
N ALA A 186 -15.52 15.52 -27.70
CA ALA A 186 -15.18 15.91 -26.33
C ALA A 186 -15.36 14.74 -25.35
N ALA A 187 -16.48 14.01 -25.43
CA ALA A 187 -16.72 12.80 -24.65
C ALA A 187 -15.64 11.72 -24.89
N ALA A 188 -15.30 11.44 -26.15
CA ALA A 188 -14.28 10.44 -26.49
C ALA A 188 -12.87 10.83 -26.02
N VAL A 189 -12.50 12.12 -26.10
CA VAL A 189 -11.24 12.62 -25.52
C VAL A 189 -11.25 12.56 -24.00
N GLY A 190 -12.39 12.84 -23.37
CA GLY A 190 -12.55 12.65 -21.93
C GLY A 190 -12.22 11.21 -21.52
N SER A 191 -12.77 10.22 -22.24
CA SER A 191 -12.44 8.80 -22.02
C SER A 191 -10.95 8.54 -22.21
N ALA A 192 -10.36 9.13 -23.25
CA ALA A 192 -8.94 8.95 -23.56
C ALA A 192 -8.02 9.49 -22.45
N LEU A 193 -8.31 10.68 -21.94
CA LEU A 193 -7.57 11.31 -20.84
C LEU A 193 -7.67 10.49 -19.56
N VAL A 194 -8.87 10.03 -19.23
CA VAL A 194 -9.10 9.17 -18.06
C VAL A 194 -8.27 7.89 -18.17
N GLY A 195 -8.29 7.23 -19.33
CA GLY A 195 -7.48 6.04 -19.59
C GLY A 195 -5.97 6.31 -19.48
N LEU A 196 -5.50 7.42 -20.04
CA LEU A 196 -4.08 7.80 -20.01
C LEU A 196 -3.60 8.12 -18.59
N ILE A 197 -4.36 8.94 -17.87
CA ILE A 197 -4.04 9.32 -16.48
C ILE A 197 -4.02 8.06 -15.60
N MET A 198 -4.97 7.16 -15.79
CA MET A 198 -5.01 5.89 -15.06
C MET A 198 -3.80 5.01 -15.39
N ALA A 199 -3.44 4.87 -16.67
CA ALA A 199 -2.27 4.10 -17.07
C ALA A 199 -0.97 4.67 -16.48
N VAL A 200 -0.79 5.99 -16.51
CA VAL A 200 0.38 6.66 -15.94
C VAL A 200 0.44 6.49 -14.43
N ALA A 201 -0.67 6.66 -13.72
CA ALA A 201 -0.69 6.52 -12.27
C ALA A 201 -0.37 5.10 -11.81
N HIS A 202 -0.93 4.09 -12.46
CA HIS A 202 -0.62 2.70 -12.17
C HIS A 202 0.81 2.33 -12.57
N PHE A 203 1.34 2.90 -13.65
CA PHE A 203 2.75 2.73 -14.02
C PHE A 203 3.70 3.33 -12.98
N VAL A 204 3.39 4.53 -12.46
CA VAL A 204 4.18 5.19 -11.40
C VAL A 204 4.08 4.40 -10.09
N ASP A 205 2.91 3.87 -9.73
CA ASP A 205 2.74 3.00 -8.57
C ASP A 205 3.61 1.74 -8.66
N ILE A 206 3.66 1.09 -9.84
CA ILE A 206 4.54 -0.06 -10.10
C ILE A 206 6.02 0.34 -9.97
N ALA A 207 6.38 1.57 -10.31
CA ALA A 207 7.75 2.08 -10.20
C ALA A 207 8.15 2.48 -8.76
N GLY A 208 7.21 2.52 -7.81
CA GLY A 208 7.49 2.70 -6.38
C GLY A 208 6.59 3.72 -5.67
N PRO A 209 6.40 4.96 -6.19
CA PRO A 209 5.56 5.96 -5.53
C PRO A 209 4.06 5.73 -5.75
N ASP A 210 3.33 5.45 -4.69
CA ASP A 210 1.86 5.30 -4.71
C ASP A 210 1.09 6.63 -4.73
N ALA A 211 1.80 7.75 -4.53
CA ALA A 211 1.22 9.08 -4.36
C ALA A 211 0.31 9.48 -5.53
N VAL A 212 0.73 9.23 -6.78
CA VAL A 212 -0.07 9.59 -7.96
C VAL A 212 -1.39 8.82 -7.99
N LEU A 213 -1.36 7.54 -7.60
CA LEU A 213 -2.54 6.69 -7.54
C LEU A 213 -3.48 7.08 -6.39
N ARG A 214 -2.93 7.49 -5.23
CA ARG A 214 -3.71 8.06 -4.12
C ARG A 214 -4.43 9.34 -4.51
N TYR A 215 -3.73 10.28 -5.15
CA TYR A 215 -4.35 11.54 -5.58
C TYR A 215 -5.43 11.36 -6.66
N LEU A 216 -5.44 10.24 -7.41
CA LEU A 216 -6.50 9.98 -8.38
C LEU A 216 -7.89 9.85 -7.75
N GLN A 217 -7.96 9.37 -6.51
CA GLN A 217 -9.21 9.19 -5.78
C GLN A 217 -9.89 10.53 -5.47
N VAL A 218 -9.16 11.64 -5.56
CA VAL A 218 -9.70 13.01 -5.46
C VAL A 218 -9.76 13.69 -6.83
N LEU A 219 -8.76 13.45 -7.69
CA LEU A 219 -8.69 14.08 -9.01
C LEU A 219 -9.90 13.74 -9.89
N PHE A 220 -10.27 12.45 -10.01
CA PHE A 220 -11.41 12.06 -10.85
C PHE A 220 -12.76 12.59 -10.34
N PRO A 221 -13.09 12.51 -9.03
CA PRO A 221 -14.29 13.14 -8.51
C PRO A 221 -14.33 14.66 -8.68
N VAL A 222 -13.19 15.35 -8.51
CA VAL A 222 -13.12 16.80 -8.76
C VAL A 222 -13.37 17.10 -10.23
N ALA A 223 -12.78 16.33 -11.15
CA ALA A 223 -13.03 16.48 -12.58
C ALA A 223 -14.52 16.26 -12.94
N LEU A 224 -15.18 15.26 -12.34
CA LEU A 224 -16.62 15.02 -12.46
C LEU A 224 -17.45 16.26 -12.06
N ILE A 225 -17.15 16.86 -10.91
CA ILE A 225 -17.85 18.04 -10.40
C ILE A 225 -17.61 19.25 -11.32
N LEU A 226 -16.37 19.47 -11.76
CA LEU A 226 -16.03 20.57 -12.67
C LEU A 226 -16.73 20.44 -14.02
N LEU A 227 -16.73 19.24 -14.61
CA LEU A 227 -17.42 18.98 -15.88
C LEU A 227 -18.94 19.10 -15.72
N GLY A 228 -19.52 18.61 -14.62
CA GLY A 228 -20.94 18.79 -14.35
C GLY A 228 -21.33 20.26 -14.15
N GLY A 229 -20.48 21.03 -13.46
CA GLY A 229 -20.61 22.48 -13.32
C GLY A 229 -20.53 23.21 -14.67
N GLU A 230 -19.63 22.78 -15.56
CA GLU A 230 -19.55 23.31 -16.93
C GLU A 230 -20.82 23.05 -17.72
N VAL A 231 -21.40 21.83 -17.64
CA VAL A 231 -22.66 21.51 -18.33
C VAL A 231 -23.80 22.39 -17.82
N PHE A 232 -23.87 22.64 -16.50
CA PHE A 232 -24.87 23.54 -15.92
C PHE A 232 -24.66 24.99 -16.37
N LEU A 233 -23.41 25.47 -16.36
CA LEU A 233 -23.07 26.80 -16.85
C LEU A 233 -23.44 26.96 -18.33
N ASN A 234 -23.10 25.98 -19.18
CA ASN A 234 -23.46 25.99 -20.59
C ASN A 234 -24.97 25.97 -20.80
N PHE A 235 -25.73 25.24 -19.97
CA PHE A 235 -27.19 25.26 -20.01
C PHE A 235 -27.73 26.66 -19.71
N VAL A 236 -27.27 27.32 -18.64
CA VAL A 236 -27.66 28.70 -18.29
C VAL A 236 -27.28 29.66 -19.41
N LEU A 237 -26.05 29.60 -19.91
CA LEU A 237 -25.60 30.47 -21.01
C LEU A 237 -26.39 30.26 -22.30
N ASN A 238 -26.83 29.03 -22.58
CA ASN A 238 -27.65 28.71 -23.75
C ASN A 238 -29.09 29.26 -23.65
N ILE A 239 -29.58 29.57 -22.46
CA ILE A 239 -30.86 30.28 -22.27
C ILE A 239 -30.74 31.73 -22.77
N TYR A 240 -29.61 32.38 -22.51
CA TYR A 240 -29.38 33.78 -22.87
C TYR A 240 -28.73 33.97 -24.26
N ARG A 241 -28.31 32.89 -24.93
CA ARG A 241 -27.63 32.99 -26.23
C ARG A 241 -28.60 33.35 -27.36
N PRO A 242 -28.39 34.47 -28.09
CA PRO A 242 -29.22 34.83 -29.24
C PRO A 242 -29.12 33.76 -30.33
N ARG A 243 -30.26 33.30 -30.86
CA ARG A 243 -30.32 32.25 -31.89
C ARG A 243 -30.49 32.88 -33.27
N LYS A 244 -29.59 32.57 -34.21
CA LYS A 244 -29.73 32.95 -35.62
C LYS A 244 -30.65 31.97 -36.34
N VAL A 245 -31.48 32.47 -37.26
CA VAL A 245 -32.39 31.63 -38.06
C VAL A 245 -31.57 30.67 -38.92
N GLY A 246 -31.80 29.36 -38.77
CA GLY A 246 -31.11 28.31 -39.53
C GLY A 246 -29.85 27.72 -38.88
N GLU A 247 -29.40 28.23 -37.73
CA GLU A 247 -28.29 27.63 -36.96
C GLU A 247 -28.82 26.50 -36.06
N VAL A 248 -28.18 25.32 -36.10
CA VAL A 248 -28.53 24.21 -35.21
C VAL A 248 -28.07 24.55 -33.78
N PRO A 249 -28.96 24.51 -32.77
CA PRO A 249 -28.59 24.84 -31.40
C PRO A 249 -27.50 23.89 -30.86
N ARG A 250 -26.47 24.47 -30.23
CA ARG A 250 -25.43 23.67 -29.58
C ARG A 250 -25.95 23.03 -28.30
N PRO A 251 -25.68 21.73 -28.06
CA PRO A 251 -26.04 21.07 -26.80
C PRO A 251 -25.31 21.70 -25.61
N ALA A 252 -25.90 21.66 -24.41
CA ALA A 252 -25.23 22.15 -23.21
C ALA A 252 -24.13 21.20 -22.70
N PHE A 253 -24.16 19.93 -23.09
CA PHE A 253 -23.09 18.96 -22.83
C PHE A 253 -21.86 19.09 -23.76
N ASP A 254 -21.83 20.08 -24.65
CA ASP A 254 -20.65 20.40 -25.46
C ASP A 254 -19.59 21.08 -24.56
N SER A 255 -18.70 20.27 -23.96
CA SER A 255 -17.64 20.74 -23.06
C SER A 255 -16.57 21.50 -23.84
N ARG A 256 -16.36 22.77 -23.48
CA ARG A 256 -15.27 23.61 -23.99
C ARG A 256 -13.92 23.16 -23.44
N ILE A 257 -13.89 22.71 -22.18
CA ILE A 257 -12.66 22.19 -21.54
C ILE A 257 -12.16 20.97 -22.31
N LEU A 258 -13.03 20.00 -22.60
CA LEU A 258 -12.64 18.79 -23.33
C LEU A 258 -12.49 19.05 -24.84
N ALA A 259 -13.25 19.98 -25.42
CA ALA A 259 -13.07 20.38 -26.81
C ALA A 259 -11.70 21.01 -27.09
N PHE A 260 -11.09 21.66 -26.08
CA PHE A 260 -9.71 22.17 -26.15
C PHE A 260 -8.71 21.03 -26.41
N VAL A 261 -8.87 19.90 -25.72
CA VAL A 261 -8.00 18.73 -25.87
C VAL A 261 -8.33 17.92 -27.14
N ALA A 262 -9.59 17.92 -27.59
CA ALA A 262 -10.03 17.21 -28.80
C ALA A 262 -9.56 17.83 -30.13
N ALA A 263 -9.06 19.06 -30.11
CA ALA A 263 -8.56 19.77 -31.29
C ALA A 263 -7.33 20.63 -30.93
N PRO A 264 -6.17 20.01 -30.63
CA PRO A 264 -4.96 20.74 -30.21
C PRO A 264 -4.46 21.72 -31.29
N ASP A 265 -4.69 21.42 -32.56
CA ASP A 265 -4.40 22.32 -33.69
C ASP A 265 -5.04 23.71 -33.51
N ARG A 266 -6.22 23.79 -32.85
CA ARG A 266 -6.91 25.07 -32.57
C ARG A 266 -6.37 25.81 -31.34
N ILE A 267 -5.54 25.19 -30.51
CA ILE A 267 -4.91 25.85 -29.36
C ILE A 267 -3.90 26.87 -29.88
N ALA A 268 -3.03 26.42 -30.79
CA ALA A 268 -2.08 27.28 -31.50
C ALA A 268 -2.80 28.45 -32.16
N ASP A 269 -3.83 28.16 -32.96
CA ASP A 269 -4.56 29.19 -33.72
C ASP A 269 -5.39 30.13 -32.83
N SER A 270 -5.97 29.64 -31.72
CA SER A 270 -6.81 30.47 -30.83
C SER A 270 -6.02 31.26 -29.80
N MET A 271 -4.94 30.69 -29.25
CA MET A 271 -4.02 31.42 -28.37
C MET A 271 -3.22 32.44 -29.18
N ALA A 272 -2.67 32.03 -30.33
CA ALA A 272 -2.01 32.97 -31.23
C ALA A 272 -3.03 33.99 -31.76
N GLY A 273 -4.24 33.60 -32.13
CA GLY A 273 -5.30 34.53 -32.55
C GLY A 273 -5.72 35.52 -31.46
N ALA A 274 -5.84 35.08 -30.20
CA ALA A 274 -6.20 35.94 -29.06
C ALA A 274 -5.05 36.87 -28.65
N LEU A 275 -3.81 36.37 -28.66
CA LEU A 275 -2.60 37.18 -28.47
C LEU A 275 -2.43 38.17 -29.61
N SER A 276 -2.61 37.75 -30.87
CA SER A 276 -2.57 38.63 -32.05
C SER A 276 -3.69 39.67 -32.02
N TYR A 277 -4.87 39.34 -31.47
CA TYR A 277 -5.96 40.27 -31.25
C TYR A 277 -5.66 41.30 -30.14
N GLN A 278 -5.07 40.87 -29.02
CA GLN A 278 -4.69 41.78 -27.92
C GLN A 278 -3.44 42.62 -28.23
N LEU A 279 -2.51 42.07 -29.01
CA LEU A 279 -1.21 42.68 -29.28
C LEU A 279 -1.15 43.38 -30.65
N GLY A 280 -2.12 43.16 -31.53
CA GLY A 280 -2.24 43.83 -32.83
C GLY A 280 -1.26 43.35 -33.91
N PHE A 281 -0.44 42.33 -33.65
CA PHE A 281 0.48 41.72 -34.62
C PHE A 281 0.41 40.19 -34.59
N ASP A 282 0.69 39.54 -35.72
CA ASP A 282 0.51 38.10 -35.88
C ASP A 282 1.60 37.28 -35.18
N VAL A 283 1.33 36.82 -33.96
CA VAL A 283 2.28 36.07 -33.12
C VAL A 283 2.60 34.69 -33.73
N SER A 284 1.68 34.11 -34.51
CA SER A 284 1.84 32.79 -35.14
C SER A 284 2.89 32.79 -36.27
N ALA A 285 3.11 33.93 -36.91
CA ALA A 285 4.12 34.14 -37.94
C ALA A 285 5.51 34.50 -37.35
N SER A 286 5.62 34.65 -36.03
CA SER A 286 6.90 34.98 -35.40
C SER A 286 7.87 33.79 -35.48
N TRP A 287 9.12 34.08 -35.84
CA TRP A 287 10.20 33.09 -35.87
C TRP A 287 10.36 32.35 -34.52
N PHE A 288 10.06 33.02 -33.41
CA PHE A 288 10.11 32.47 -32.05
C PHE A 288 9.10 31.34 -31.85
N TYR A 289 7.85 31.49 -32.31
CA TYR A 289 6.83 30.45 -32.20
C TYR A 289 7.15 29.21 -33.05
N GLN A 290 7.68 29.42 -34.26
CA GLN A 290 8.12 28.32 -35.14
C GLN A 290 9.33 27.58 -34.58
N LEU A 291 10.28 28.30 -33.97
CA LEU A 291 11.43 27.71 -33.29
C LEU A 291 10.99 26.93 -32.05
N LEU A 292 10.11 27.49 -31.22
CA LEU A 292 9.63 26.85 -30.00
C LEU A 292 8.84 25.58 -30.33
N SER A 293 7.88 25.65 -31.27
CA SER A 293 7.09 24.48 -31.67
C SER A 293 7.93 23.36 -32.30
N ARG A 294 9.01 23.70 -33.03
CA ARG A 294 9.98 22.72 -33.56
C ARG A 294 10.89 22.13 -32.49
N SER A 295 11.33 22.94 -31.53
CA SER A 295 12.31 22.53 -30.51
C SER A 295 11.69 21.90 -29.27
N VAL A 296 10.39 22.07 -29.01
CA VAL A 296 9.70 21.47 -27.85
C VAL A 296 9.85 19.95 -27.82
N ALA A 297 9.67 19.26 -28.95
CA ALA A 297 9.86 17.81 -28.99
C ALA A 297 11.30 17.39 -28.64
N LEU A 298 12.28 18.16 -29.10
CA LEU A 298 13.70 17.91 -28.86
C LEU A 298 14.09 18.23 -27.40
N LEU A 299 13.53 19.30 -26.84
CA LEU A 299 13.70 19.67 -25.42
C LEU A 299 13.05 18.64 -24.49
N VAL A 300 11.88 18.12 -24.84
CA VAL A 300 11.23 17.04 -24.08
C VAL A 300 12.05 15.75 -24.15
N LEU A 301 12.55 15.39 -25.34
CA LEU A 301 13.43 14.23 -25.50
C LEU A 301 14.72 14.39 -24.70
N PHE A 302 15.37 15.56 -24.78
CA PHE A 302 16.58 15.88 -24.03
C PHE A 302 16.32 15.89 -22.52
N GLY A 303 15.23 16.49 -22.07
CA GLY A 303 14.80 16.46 -20.67
C GLY A 303 14.57 15.04 -20.18
N GLY A 304 13.91 14.20 -20.98
CA GLY A 304 13.73 12.78 -20.70
C GLY A 304 15.05 12.02 -20.60
N LEU A 305 16.00 12.29 -21.51
CA LEU A 305 17.35 11.72 -21.47
C LEU A 305 18.11 12.13 -20.20
N VAL A 306 18.03 13.41 -19.81
CA VAL A 306 18.67 13.91 -18.58
C VAL A 306 18.07 13.25 -17.35
N VAL A 307 16.74 13.14 -17.26
CA VAL A 307 16.08 12.44 -16.16
C VAL A 307 16.48 10.97 -16.12
N TRP A 308 16.55 10.31 -17.28
CA TRP A 308 17.01 8.93 -17.39
C TRP A 308 18.47 8.78 -16.92
N LEU A 309 19.36 9.68 -17.33
CA LEU A 309 20.74 9.69 -16.85
C LEU A 309 20.86 10.00 -15.36
N LEU A 310 19.99 10.83 -14.78
CA LEU A 310 20.00 11.08 -13.33
C LEU A 310 19.72 9.81 -12.51
N THR A 311 19.04 8.81 -13.07
CA THR A 311 18.86 7.49 -12.40
C THR A 311 20.15 6.68 -12.27
N SER A 312 21.24 7.11 -12.91
CA SER A 312 22.58 6.52 -12.74
C SER A 312 23.24 6.88 -11.41
N VAL A 313 22.80 7.97 -10.77
CA VAL A 313 23.39 8.46 -9.52
C VAL A 313 22.54 7.97 -8.36
N THR A 314 23.17 7.31 -7.38
CA THR A 314 22.50 6.82 -6.18
C THR A 314 23.31 7.19 -4.94
N MET A 315 22.62 7.52 -3.85
CA MET A 315 23.24 7.90 -2.59
C MET A 315 22.74 6.99 -1.47
N LEU A 316 23.66 6.25 -0.85
CA LEU A 316 23.39 5.40 0.30
C LEU A 316 23.63 6.19 1.60
N GLN A 317 22.65 6.17 2.49
CA GLN A 317 22.73 6.84 3.80
C GLN A 317 23.68 6.09 4.76
N PRO A 318 24.18 6.72 5.83
CA PRO A 318 25.14 6.10 6.77
C PRO A 318 24.70 4.73 7.34
N HIS A 319 23.40 4.54 7.53
CA HIS A 319 22.82 3.29 8.04
C HIS A 319 22.51 2.23 6.96
N GLN A 320 22.80 2.52 5.68
CA GLN A 320 22.49 1.68 4.52
C GLN A 320 23.76 1.16 3.86
N THR A 321 23.83 -0.15 3.71
CA THR A 321 24.69 -0.82 2.73
C THR A 321 23.79 -1.49 1.72
N GLY A 322 24.23 -1.52 0.46
CA GLY A 322 23.43 -2.07 -0.62
C GLY A 322 24.26 -2.91 -1.57
N ARG A 323 23.60 -3.65 -2.46
CA ARG A 323 24.26 -4.41 -3.51
C ARG A 323 23.64 -4.11 -4.86
N LEU A 324 24.49 -4.08 -5.89
CA LEU A 324 24.06 -3.78 -7.24
C LEU A 324 23.36 -4.99 -7.88
N LEU A 325 22.15 -4.75 -8.36
CA LEU A 325 21.39 -5.65 -9.21
C LEU A 325 21.60 -5.22 -10.66
N ARG A 326 21.91 -6.16 -11.54
CA ARG A 326 21.97 -5.92 -12.98
C ARG A 326 20.92 -6.77 -13.68
N PHE A 327 19.98 -6.14 -14.37
CA PHE A 327 18.81 -6.81 -14.97
C PHE A 327 18.06 -7.73 -13.99
N GLY A 328 17.98 -7.34 -12.72
CA GLY A 328 17.33 -8.12 -11.66
C GLY A 328 18.17 -9.27 -11.07
N GLN A 329 19.41 -9.48 -11.51
CA GLN A 329 20.32 -10.47 -10.93
C GLN A 329 21.34 -9.81 -9.99
N LEU A 330 21.61 -10.44 -8.86
CA LEU A 330 22.67 -10.04 -7.93
C LEU A 330 24.03 -10.20 -8.60
N VAL A 331 24.79 -9.11 -8.73
CA VAL A 331 26.15 -9.16 -9.25
C VAL A 331 27.03 -9.89 -8.23
N GLN A 332 27.56 -11.05 -8.62
CA GLN A 332 28.32 -11.92 -7.71
C GLN A 332 29.74 -11.40 -7.41
N SER A 333 30.32 -10.62 -8.33
CA SER A 333 31.72 -10.21 -8.28
C SER A 333 31.97 -8.84 -7.62
N GLY A 334 30.95 -8.26 -6.98
CA GLY A 334 31.06 -6.96 -6.31
C GLY A 334 31.07 -7.08 -4.78
N GLU A 335 31.87 -6.23 -4.13
CA GLU A 335 31.74 -5.91 -2.70
C GLU A 335 30.44 -5.15 -2.44
N ASP A 336 29.99 -5.17 -1.19
CA ASP A 336 28.80 -4.43 -0.78
C ASP A 336 29.07 -2.92 -0.86
N LEU A 337 28.15 -2.20 -1.52
CA LEU A 337 28.20 -0.75 -1.66
C LEU A 337 28.09 -0.11 -0.27
N GLN A 338 29.18 0.53 0.14
CA GLN A 338 29.26 1.25 1.40
C GLN A 338 28.44 2.54 1.38
N PRO A 339 28.11 3.13 2.53
CA PRO A 339 27.46 4.44 2.57
C PRO A 339 28.22 5.50 1.76
N GLY A 340 27.51 6.27 0.94
CA GLY A 340 28.13 7.25 0.05
C GLY A 340 27.46 7.39 -1.31
N LEU A 341 28.07 8.20 -2.17
CA LEU A 341 27.63 8.45 -3.54
C LEU A 341 28.20 7.38 -4.48
N HIS A 342 27.33 6.74 -5.26
CA HIS A 342 27.70 5.71 -6.23
C HIS A 342 27.12 6.03 -7.61
N ILE A 343 27.87 5.63 -8.63
CA ILE A 343 27.45 5.74 -10.04
C ILE A 343 27.21 4.32 -10.57
N LYS A 344 26.00 4.09 -11.09
CA LYS A 344 25.53 2.83 -11.68
C LYS A 344 25.01 3.06 -13.08
N ALA A 345 24.74 2.00 -13.85
CA ALA A 345 24.01 2.19 -15.11
C ALA A 345 22.60 2.76 -14.85
N PRO A 346 22.05 3.58 -15.76
CA PRO A 346 20.69 4.10 -15.60
C PRO A 346 19.67 2.95 -15.58
N TRP A 347 18.57 3.17 -14.87
CA TRP A 347 17.46 2.23 -14.82
C TRP A 347 16.93 1.97 -16.25
N PRO A 348 16.62 0.73 -16.67
CA PRO A 348 16.43 -0.48 -15.88
C PRO A 348 17.64 -1.43 -15.85
N ILE A 349 18.84 -0.98 -16.26
CA ILE A 349 20.02 -1.85 -16.37
C ILE A 349 20.53 -2.22 -14.98
N ASP A 350 20.83 -1.21 -14.16
CA ASP A 350 21.31 -1.41 -12.80
C ASP A 350 20.33 -0.81 -11.77
N ASP A 351 20.13 -1.52 -10.66
CA ASP A 351 19.39 -1.07 -9.48
C ASP A 351 20.20 -1.36 -8.20
N VAL A 352 19.93 -0.65 -7.09
CA VAL A 352 20.60 -0.91 -5.81
C VAL A 352 19.61 -1.51 -4.83
N LEU A 353 19.88 -2.75 -4.43
CA LEU A 353 19.15 -3.45 -3.41
C LEU A 353 19.69 -3.04 -2.04
N VAL A 354 18.82 -2.51 -1.19
CA VAL A 354 19.12 -2.20 0.21
C VAL A 354 18.15 -3.01 1.06
N PRO A 355 18.62 -3.75 2.09
CA PRO A 355 17.75 -4.53 2.95
C PRO A 355 16.65 -3.67 3.56
N VAL A 356 15.43 -4.18 3.52
CA VAL A 356 14.29 -3.57 4.19
C VAL A 356 14.17 -4.18 5.58
N GLN A 357 13.99 -3.33 6.59
CA GLN A 357 13.54 -3.69 7.92
C GLN A 357 12.06 -3.38 8.01
N GLU A 358 11.25 -4.40 8.26
CA GLU A 358 9.81 -4.28 8.47
C GLU A 358 9.48 -4.56 9.93
N ASP A 359 9.02 -3.54 10.66
CA ASP A 359 8.47 -3.74 11.99
C ASP A 359 7.00 -4.12 11.85
N ARG A 360 6.60 -5.26 12.41
CA ARG A 360 5.23 -5.79 12.35
C ARG A 360 4.52 -5.68 13.70
N ASP A 361 3.21 -5.41 13.66
CA ASP A 361 2.33 -5.48 14.83
C ASP A 361 1.92 -6.92 15.15
N ASP A 362 1.18 -7.10 16.25
CA ASP A 362 0.74 -8.41 16.74
C ASP A 362 -0.22 -9.15 15.81
N ARG A 363 -0.77 -8.47 14.79
CA ARG A 363 -1.61 -9.07 13.75
C ARG A 363 -0.80 -9.40 12.49
N GLY A 364 0.52 -9.24 12.54
CA GLY A 364 1.42 -9.44 11.40
C GLY A 364 1.37 -8.30 10.38
N ARG A 365 0.81 -7.13 10.73
CA ARG A 365 0.75 -5.98 9.82
C ARG A 365 2.04 -5.18 9.91
N VAL A 366 2.64 -4.85 8.78
CA VAL A 366 3.82 -3.98 8.72
C VAL A 366 3.42 -2.56 9.16
N VAL A 367 3.98 -2.10 10.27
CA VAL A 367 3.76 -0.76 10.86
C VAL A 367 4.83 0.22 10.38
N ARG A 368 6.05 -0.27 10.19
CA ARG A 368 7.18 0.55 9.78
C ARG A 368 8.04 -0.21 8.80
N SER A 369 8.37 0.42 7.68
CA SER A 369 9.31 -0.12 6.71
C SER A 369 10.44 0.88 6.52
N GLN A 370 11.67 0.46 6.80
CA GLN A 370 12.87 1.29 6.63
C GLN A 370 13.93 0.52 5.85
N ARG A 371 14.60 1.19 4.91
CA ARG A 371 15.74 0.60 4.20
C ARG A 371 16.99 0.81 5.05
N THR A 372 17.49 -0.24 5.70
CA THR A 372 18.65 -0.17 6.60
C THR A 372 19.31 -1.53 6.73
N SER A 373 20.64 -1.56 6.70
CA SER A 373 21.43 -2.76 7.00
C SER A 373 21.90 -2.77 8.46
N THR A 374 22.27 -1.59 8.97
CA THR A 374 22.77 -1.37 10.34
C THR A 374 21.68 -1.25 11.40
N GLY A 375 20.40 -1.23 11.00
CA GLY A 375 19.27 -1.24 11.93
C GLY A 375 19.27 -2.52 12.77
N VAL A 376 19.19 -2.36 14.10
CA VAL A 376 19.04 -3.49 15.02
C VAL A 376 17.63 -4.05 14.85
N ARG A 377 17.56 -5.31 14.43
CA ARG A 377 16.32 -6.09 14.30
C ARG A 377 16.17 -6.99 15.51
N GLU A 378 14.95 -7.23 15.96
CA GLU A 378 14.65 -8.13 17.07
C GLU A 378 13.72 -9.25 16.61
N ILE A 379 14.09 -10.50 16.90
CA ILE A 379 13.25 -11.67 16.71
C ILE A 379 13.08 -12.36 18.06
N GLN A 380 11.82 -12.68 18.41
CA GLN A 380 11.52 -13.46 19.60
C GLN A 380 11.69 -14.95 19.31
N LEU A 381 12.68 -15.59 19.97
CA LEU A 381 12.93 -17.02 19.87
C LEU A 381 12.12 -17.85 20.88
N GLY A 382 11.31 -17.21 21.72
CA GLY A 382 10.43 -17.87 22.68
C GLY A 382 9.11 -17.15 22.89
N THR A 383 8.64 -17.11 24.15
CA THR A 383 7.45 -16.34 24.54
C THR A 383 7.73 -14.85 24.40
N ARG A 384 6.78 -14.05 23.89
CA ARG A 384 6.92 -12.59 23.84
C ARG A 384 6.82 -12.00 25.25
N GLY A 385 7.52 -10.90 25.48
CA GLY A 385 7.41 -10.15 26.72
C GLY A 385 6.00 -9.59 26.96
N PRO A 386 5.67 -9.21 28.21
CA PRO A 386 4.36 -8.72 28.57
C PRO A 386 4.00 -7.40 27.90
N GLU A 387 2.78 -7.31 27.33
CA GLU A 387 2.25 -6.11 26.66
C GLU A 387 1.71 -5.06 27.65
N ASP A 388 1.42 -5.48 28.89
CA ASP A 388 0.75 -4.67 29.90
C ASP A 388 1.74 -4.02 30.88
N GLN A 389 1.43 -2.81 31.35
CA GLN A 389 2.23 -2.06 32.33
C GLN A 389 2.00 -2.52 33.78
N ARG A 390 1.15 -3.54 34.00
CA ARG A 390 0.93 -4.14 35.32
C ARG A 390 2.19 -4.85 35.83
N ALA A 391 2.26 -5.06 37.14
CA ALA A 391 3.36 -5.81 37.76
C ALA A 391 3.47 -7.21 37.13
N ILE A 392 4.66 -7.57 36.66
CA ILE A 392 4.96 -8.86 36.02
C ILE A 392 5.03 -9.93 37.11
N LEU A 393 4.05 -10.83 37.17
CA LEU A 393 3.93 -11.87 38.20
C LEU A 393 3.66 -13.21 37.52
N TRP A 394 4.27 -14.31 37.96
CA TRP A 394 4.00 -15.65 37.38
C TRP A 394 2.53 -16.08 37.36
N THR A 395 1.66 -15.40 38.12
CA THR A 395 0.23 -15.68 38.24
C THR A 395 -0.66 -14.86 37.30
N ASN A 396 -0.14 -13.84 36.60
CA ASN A 396 -0.90 -13.06 35.62
C ASN A 396 -0.65 -13.52 34.17
N ASP A 397 -1.50 -13.08 33.26
CA ASP A 397 -1.32 -13.35 31.82
C ASP A 397 -0.22 -12.43 31.29
N HIS A 398 0.80 -13.03 30.65
CA HIS A 398 1.94 -12.29 30.09
C HIS A 398 1.71 -11.99 28.60
N THR A 399 1.27 -12.97 27.81
CA THR A 399 0.91 -12.77 26.39
C THR A 399 -0.15 -13.77 25.93
N ALA A 400 -0.89 -13.47 24.85
CA ALA A 400 -1.97 -14.30 24.35
C ALA A 400 -1.50 -15.66 23.77
N ASN A 401 -0.23 -15.77 23.35
CA ASN A 401 0.35 -16.98 22.74
C ASN A 401 1.72 -17.31 23.36
N GLU A 402 1.70 -17.88 24.57
CA GLU A 402 2.91 -18.37 25.24
C GLU A 402 3.51 -19.57 24.48
N GLN A 403 4.84 -19.55 24.30
CA GLN A 403 5.62 -20.67 23.78
C GLN A 403 6.33 -21.38 24.92
N TYR A 404 5.99 -22.65 25.11
CA TYR A 404 6.56 -23.47 26.16
C TYR A 404 7.76 -24.29 25.66
N PHE A 405 8.80 -24.30 26.48
CA PHE A 405 9.98 -25.11 26.31
C PHE A 405 10.02 -26.23 27.33
N LEU A 406 10.65 -27.33 26.94
CA LEU A 406 10.91 -28.47 27.82
C LEU A 406 12.26 -28.27 28.51
N VAL A 407 12.27 -28.42 29.83
CA VAL A 407 13.43 -28.23 30.71
C VAL A 407 13.52 -29.38 31.69
N GLN A 408 14.72 -29.75 32.12
CA GLN A 408 14.90 -30.83 33.10
C GLN A 408 14.44 -30.36 34.49
N GLY A 409 13.70 -31.20 35.19
CA GLY A 409 13.28 -30.97 36.57
C GLY A 409 14.48 -30.96 37.55
N PRO A 410 14.26 -30.53 38.79
CA PRO A 410 15.32 -30.50 39.81
C PRO A 410 15.86 -31.92 40.08
N GLU A 411 17.19 -32.05 40.21
CA GLU A 411 17.83 -33.31 40.57
C GLU A 411 17.36 -33.75 41.97
N SER A 412 16.71 -34.90 42.04
CA SER A 412 16.28 -35.49 43.31
C SER A 412 17.31 -36.53 43.74
N ALA A 413 17.96 -36.33 44.89
CA ALA A 413 19.04 -37.16 45.40
C ALA A 413 18.69 -38.65 45.64
N GLU A 414 17.41 -39.03 45.59
CA GLU A 414 16.92 -40.38 45.93
C GLU A 414 16.44 -41.23 44.72
N ARG A 415 16.75 -40.85 43.47
CA ARG A 415 16.19 -41.55 42.30
C ARG A 415 17.09 -42.66 41.74
N THR A 416 16.71 -43.91 42.01
CA THR A 416 17.20 -45.11 41.32
C THR A 416 16.45 -45.29 39.98
N GLY A 417 16.89 -44.59 38.92
CA GLY A 417 16.37 -44.81 37.55
C GLY A 417 16.68 -43.69 36.56
N THR A 418 16.89 -44.06 35.29
CA THR A 418 17.31 -43.19 34.17
C THR A 418 16.23 -42.25 33.62
N ARG A 419 15.16 -41.96 34.36
CA ARG A 419 14.08 -41.07 33.88
C ARG A 419 14.26 -39.67 34.46
N THR A 420 14.70 -38.75 33.60
CA THR A 420 14.73 -37.32 33.89
C THR A 420 13.30 -36.76 33.77
N ASP A 421 12.79 -36.17 34.86
CA ASP A 421 11.52 -35.46 34.81
C ASP A 421 11.64 -34.23 33.91
N MET A 422 10.62 -33.97 33.10
CA MET A 422 10.57 -32.82 32.20
C MET A 422 9.51 -31.85 32.68
N VAL A 423 9.86 -30.56 32.70
CA VAL A 423 9.01 -29.45 33.10
C VAL A 423 8.79 -28.54 31.90
N LEU A 424 7.58 -28.01 31.76
CA LEU A 424 7.28 -26.97 30.79
C LEU A 424 7.51 -25.60 31.42
N VAL A 425 8.24 -24.73 30.74
CA VAL A 425 8.41 -23.32 31.12
C VAL A 425 8.22 -22.42 29.90
N ALA A 426 7.59 -21.27 30.10
CA ALA A 426 7.62 -20.20 29.13
C ALA A 426 8.89 -19.38 29.40
N ALA A 427 9.64 -19.10 28.34
CA ALA A 427 10.87 -18.32 28.41
C ALA A 427 10.88 -17.24 27.34
N GLU A 428 11.24 -16.03 27.73
CA GLU A 428 11.43 -14.88 26.86
C GLU A 428 12.89 -14.84 26.41
N VAL A 429 13.10 -15.08 25.12
CA VAL A 429 14.42 -15.15 24.51
C VAL A 429 14.48 -14.21 23.30
N PRO A 430 14.65 -12.90 23.51
CA PRO A 430 14.85 -11.96 22.41
C PRO A 430 16.24 -12.12 21.81
N MET A 431 16.30 -12.17 20.49
CA MET A 431 17.54 -12.13 19.73
C MET A 431 17.58 -10.84 18.90
N ARG A 432 18.62 -10.04 19.12
CA ARG A 432 18.88 -8.83 18.36
C ARG A 432 20.04 -9.05 17.39
N TYR A 433 19.85 -8.65 16.13
CA TYR A 433 20.86 -8.82 15.08
C TYR A 433 20.90 -7.63 14.12
N VAL A 434 22.01 -7.50 13.40
CA VAL A 434 22.19 -6.60 12.27
C VAL A 434 22.53 -7.39 11.02
N VAL A 435 22.29 -6.82 9.84
CA VAL A 435 22.66 -7.47 8.57
C VAL A 435 24.11 -7.11 8.26
N SER A 436 24.99 -8.10 8.30
CA SER A 436 26.42 -7.95 8.06
C SER A 436 26.81 -8.18 6.59
N ASP A 437 26.14 -9.12 5.90
CA ASP A 437 26.31 -9.38 4.45
C ASP A 437 24.95 -9.37 3.77
N VAL A 438 24.72 -8.37 2.93
CA VAL A 438 23.43 -8.19 2.25
C VAL A 438 23.16 -9.32 1.27
N ARG A 439 24.17 -9.85 0.58
CA ARG A 439 23.97 -10.96 -0.37
C ARG A 439 23.48 -12.20 0.36
N LEU A 440 24.16 -12.60 1.42
CA LEU A 440 23.83 -13.82 2.15
C LEU A 440 22.45 -13.70 2.81
N PHE A 441 22.11 -12.53 3.33
CA PHE A 441 20.80 -12.27 3.90
C PHE A 441 19.68 -12.35 2.85
N GLU A 442 19.91 -11.80 1.65
CA GLU A 442 18.92 -11.83 0.56
C GLU A 442 18.70 -13.25 -0.01
N LEU A 443 19.72 -14.12 0.03
CA LEU A 443 19.63 -15.51 -0.42
C LEU A 443 18.72 -16.39 0.46
N LEU A 444 18.40 -15.96 1.68
CA LEU A 444 17.55 -16.72 2.60
C LEU A 444 16.09 -16.84 2.12
N GLY A 445 15.62 -15.94 1.26
CA GLY A 445 14.24 -15.97 0.73
C GLY A 445 13.65 -14.59 0.49
N GLN A 446 12.33 -14.47 0.46
CA GLN A 446 11.65 -13.16 0.50
C GLN A 446 11.68 -12.56 1.92
N PRO A 447 11.56 -11.23 2.10
CA PRO A 447 11.62 -10.59 3.43
C PRO A 447 10.84 -11.34 4.54
N ASP A 448 9.58 -11.69 4.28
CA ASP A 448 8.71 -12.46 5.20
C ASP A 448 9.27 -13.83 5.56
N GLU A 449 9.86 -14.53 4.59
CA GLU A 449 10.37 -15.89 4.76
C GLU A 449 11.71 -15.89 5.51
N ARG A 450 12.50 -14.82 5.41
CA ARG A 450 13.83 -14.70 6.04
C ARG A 450 13.71 -14.68 7.54
N ASP A 451 12.91 -13.76 8.07
CA ASP A 451 12.76 -13.59 9.51
C ASP A 451 12.10 -14.83 10.12
N GLU A 452 11.15 -15.44 9.41
CA GLU A 452 10.53 -16.70 9.79
C GLU A 452 11.53 -17.86 9.82
N LEU A 453 12.39 -17.99 8.82
CA LEU A 453 13.45 -19.00 8.78
C LEU A 453 14.43 -18.80 9.95
N LEU A 454 14.87 -17.57 10.19
CA LEU A 454 15.75 -17.23 11.31
C LEU A 454 15.09 -17.55 12.65
N ARG A 455 13.80 -17.25 12.80
CA ARG A 455 12.99 -17.54 13.98
C ARG A 455 12.87 -19.04 14.23
N VAL A 456 12.54 -19.84 13.21
CA VAL A 456 12.38 -21.30 13.33
C VAL A 456 13.70 -21.98 13.67
N VAL A 457 14.79 -21.60 13.00
CA VAL A 457 16.12 -22.13 13.30
C VAL A 457 16.54 -21.76 14.72
N GLY A 458 16.35 -20.49 15.11
CA GLY A 458 16.69 -20.04 16.46
C GLY A 458 15.86 -20.73 17.55
N GLN A 459 14.55 -20.87 17.34
CA GLN A 459 13.66 -21.62 18.23
C GLN A 459 14.10 -23.07 18.42
N ARG A 460 14.52 -23.74 17.34
CA ARG A 460 15.04 -25.10 17.41
C ARG A 460 16.28 -25.18 18.32
N GLU A 461 17.21 -24.25 18.16
CA GLU A 461 18.44 -24.23 18.99
C GLU A 461 18.13 -23.90 20.46
N VAL A 462 17.25 -22.95 20.73
CA VAL A 462 16.81 -22.61 22.10
C VAL A 462 16.10 -23.80 22.75
N MET A 463 15.20 -24.48 22.02
CA MET A 463 14.53 -25.68 22.51
C MET A 463 15.51 -26.82 22.79
N SER A 464 16.47 -27.05 21.89
CA SER A 464 17.51 -28.06 22.10
C SER A 464 18.36 -27.71 23.32
N TYR A 465 18.68 -26.43 23.53
CA TYR A 465 19.46 -25.97 24.66
C TYR A 465 18.71 -26.20 25.98
N PHE A 466 17.47 -25.74 26.09
CA PHE A 466 16.66 -25.89 27.30
C PHE A 466 16.35 -27.34 27.67
N SER A 467 16.18 -28.24 26.69
CA SER A 467 15.97 -29.67 26.99
C SER A 467 17.15 -30.36 27.68
N GLY A 468 18.36 -29.78 27.57
CA GLY A 468 19.58 -30.27 28.18
C GLY A 468 19.92 -29.66 29.54
N HIS A 469 19.16 -28.66 30.01
CA HIS A 469 19.48 -27.90 31.23
C HIS A 469 18.38 -28.02 32.28
N GLY A 470 18.78 -27.91 33.54
CA GLY A 470 17.86 -27.94 34.68
C GLY A 470 17.13 -26.62 34.89
N ILE A 471 15.91 -26.69 35.42
CA ILE A 471 15.08 -25.51 35.71
C ILE A 471 15.75 -24.51 36.66
N GLU A 472 16.55 -24.99 37.62
CA GLU A 472 17.30 -24.15 38.55
C GLU A 472 18.41 -23.34 37.86
N GLN A 473 19.02 -23.88 36.81
CA GLN A 473 20.04 -23.18 36.03
C GLN A 473 19.43 -22.06 35.20
N ILE A 474 18.21 -22.30 34.69
CA ILE A 474 17.48 -21.35 33.87
C ILE A 474 16.89 -20.21 34.71
N LEU A 475 16.36 -20.52 35.90
CA LEU A 475 15.76 -19.52 36.82
C LEU A 475 16.80 -18.81 37.69
N GLY A 476 17.93 -19.45 37.97
CA GLY A 476 18.91 -19.03 38.97
C GLY A 476 20.13 -18.29 38.39
N ALA A 477 21.31 -18.62 38.94
CA ALA A 477 22.57 -17.92 38.68
C ALA A 477 23.20 -18.24 37.31
N GLY A 478 22.74 -19.29 36.61
CA GLY A 478 23.31 -19.70 35.32
C GLY A 478 22.97 -18.78 34.14
N ARG A 479 22.07 -17.80 34.30
CA ARG A 479 21.55 -16.96 33.21
C ARG A 479 22.60 -16.20 32.40
N LEU A 480 23.68 -15.75 33.04
CA LEU A 480 24.76 -15.05 32.34
C LEU A 480 25.54 -15.98 31.41
N ASP A 481 25.87 -17.19 31.88
CA ASP A 481 26.56 -18.20 31.08
C ASP A 481 25.68 -18.72 29.95
N MET A 482 24.36 -18.81 30.17
CA MET A 482 23.39 -19.20 29.13
C MET A 482 23.39 -18.25 27.94
N SER A 483 23.45 -16.93 28.16
CA SER A 483 23.48 -15.94 27.07
C SER A 483 24.69 -16.14 26.16
N GLY A 484 25.88 -16.34 26.74
CA GLY A 484 27.10 -16.61 25.99
C GLY A 484 27.04 -17.92 25.19
N GLU A 485 26.49 -18.99 25.79
CA GLU A 485 26.35 -20.28 25.11
C GLU A 485 25.29 -20.26 24.00
N LEU A 486 24.13 -19.62 24.24
CA LEU A 486 23.09 -19.43 23.23
C LEU A 486 23.63 -18.60 22.06
N HIS A 487 24.38 -17.53 22.33
CA HIS A 487 25.04 -16.74 21.29
C HIS A 487 25.97 -17.61 20.42
N ARG A 488 26.82 -18.45 21.04
CA ARG A 488 27.70 -19.37 20.28
C ARG A 488 26.91 -20.36 19.44
N ARG A 489 25.88 -21.00 20.01
CA ARG A 489 25.07 -22.02 19.32
C ARG A 489 24.28 -21.44 18.16
N LEU A 490 23.63 -20.29 18.37
CA LEU A 490 22.87 -19.61 17.32
C LEU A 490 23.77 -19.14 16.19
N THR A 491 24.92 -18.52 16.51
CA THR A 491 25.92 -18.15 15.51
C THR A 491 26.37 -19.36 14.68
N ALA A 492 26.65 -20.49 15.33
CA ALA A 492 27.02 -21.73 14.64
C ALA A 492 25.87 -22.32 13.79
N ALA A 493 24.62 -22.20 14.26
CA ALA A 493 23.44 -22.68 13.52
C ALA A 493 23.16 -21.83 12.28
N TYR A 494 23.22 -20.50 12.40
CA TYR A 494 23.05 -19.58 11.28
C TYR A 494 24.20 -19.62 10.27
N ALA A 495 25.42 -19.94 10.73
CA ALA A 495 26.55 -20.20 9.83
C ALA A 495 26.35 -21.45 8.95
N ARG A 496 25.45 -22.38 9.32
CA ARG A 496 25.13 -23.58 8.53
C ARG A 496 24.03 -23.36 7.49
N LEU A 497 23.46 -22.16 7.40
CA LEU A 497 22.43 -21.83 6.41
C LEU A 497 23.03 -21.50 5.03
N ASN A 498 22.17 -21.37 4.03
CA ASN A 498 22.53 -21.06 2.64
C ASN A 498 23.61 -21.98 2.05
N PRO A 499 23.35 -23.29 1.89
CA PRO A 499 24.27 -24.17 1.20
C PRO A 499 24.42 -23.76 -0.27
N ASP A 500 25.65 -23.73 -0.76
CA ASP A 500 25.95 -23.48 -2.17
C ASP A 500 25.63 -24.71 -3.05
N ALA A 501 25.87 -24.61 -4.35
CA ALA A 501 25.64 -25.72 -5.28
C ALA A 501 26.48 -26.98 -4.97
N GLY A 502 27.56 -26.84 -4.19
CA GLY A 502 28.39 -27.93 -3.68
C GLY A 502 28.00 -28.40 -2.28
N GLY A 503 26.95 -27.85 -1.68
CA GLY A 503 26.47 -28.18 -0.34
C GLY A 503 27.24 -27.52 0.80
N GLN A 504 28.17 -26.60 0.53
CA GLN A 504 28.90 -25.87 1.56
C GLN A 504 28.06 -24.72 2.09
N ALA A 505 27.87 -24.66 3.41
CA ALA A 505 27.12 -23.58 4.04
C ALA A 505 27.84 -22.24 3.90
N GLN A 506 27.13 -21.22 3.42
CA GLN A 506 27.65 -19.86 3.27
C GLN A 506 27.26 -18.95 4.46
N GLY A 507 26.29 -19.35 5.27
CA GLY A 507 25.78 -18.59 6.40
C GLY A 507 24.66 -17.62 6.06
N ALA A 508 24.04 -17.07 7.09
CA ALA A 508 22.83 -16.24 7.00
C ALA A 508 23.06 -14.74 6.71
N GLY A 509 24.32 -14.26 6.73
CA GLY A 509 24.63 -12.84 6.52
C GLY A 509 24.18 -11.91 7.65
N ILE A 510 24.01 -12.45 8.86
CA ILE A 510 23.63 -11.70 10.06
C ILE A 510 24.73 -11.71 11.11
N GLU A 511 24.79 -10.68 11.91
CA GLU A 511 25.59 -10.61 13.13
C GLU A 511 24.66 -10.48 14.33
N ILE A 512 24.71 -11.46 15.24
CA ILE A 512 23.93 -11.42 16.48
C ILE A 512 24.59 -10.39 17.41
N VAL A 513 23.85 -9.36 17.78
CA VAL A 513 24.31 -8.33 18.73
C VAL A 513 24.00 -8.74 20.17
N TYR A 514 22.85 -9.40 20.38
CA TYR A 514 22.41 -9.84 21.69
C TYR A 514 21.49 -11.05 21.59
N VAL A 515 21.62 -11.98 22.54
CA VAL A 515 20.62 -12.99 22.83
C VAL A 515 20.70 -13.32 24.32
N GLY A 516 19.56 -13.39 24.98
CA GLY A 516 19.51 -13.64 26.41
C GLY A 516 18.15 -14.16 26.85
N VAL A 517 18.07 -14.62 28.09
CA VAL A 517 16.82 -15.06 28.71
C VAL A 517 16.37 -13.96 29.67
N GLU A 518 15.32 -13.23 29.30
CA GLU A 518 14.85 -12.06 30.07
C GLU A 518 13.86 -12.46 31.16
N GLY A 519 12.82 -13.22 30.77
CA GLY A 519 11.78 -13.74 31.63
C GLY A 519 11.67 -15.25 31.53
N VAL A 520 11.42 -15.93 32.66
CA VAL A 520 11.09 -17.36 32.67
C VAL A 520 10.04 -17.60 33.73
N HIS A 521 8.97 -18.28 33.36
CA HIS A 521 7.92 -18.65 34.29
C HIS A 521 7.31 -20.01 33.94
N PRO A 522 6.83 -20.76 34.95
CA PRO A 522 6.01 -21.94 34.70
C PRO A 522 4.65 -21.53 34.12
N PRO A 523 3.89 -22.47 33.53
CA PRO A 523 2.51 -22.21 33.12
C PRO A 523 1.67 -21.69 34.30
N GLN A 524 0.84 -20.69 34.05
CA GLN A 524 0.04 -20.01 35.08
C GLN A 524 -0.74 -20.98 35.99
N ARG A 525 -1.29 -22.05 35.41
CA ARG A 525 -2.05 -23.09 36.14
C ARG A 525 -1.26 -23.76 37.26
N VAL A 526 0.07 -23.83 37.14
CA VAL A 526 0.97 -24.47 38.11
C VAL A 526 1.89 -23.49 38.82
N ALA A 527 1.84 -22.20 38.49
CA ALA A 527 2.68 -21.15 39.09
C ALA A 527 2.59 -21.14 40.63
N GLY A 528 1.38 -21.22 41.19
CA GLY A 528 1.19 -21.29 42.65
C GLY A 528 1.81 -22.53 43.30
N SER A 529 1.98 -23.65 42.57
CA SER A 529 2.69 -24.82 43.07
C SER A 529 4.20 -24.59 43.11
N PHE A 530 4.77 -23.90 42.11
CA PHE A 530 6.18 -23.50 42.11
C PHE A 530 6.49 -22.51 43.23
N GLU A 531 5.63 -21.51 43.42
CA GLU A 531 5.75 -20.53 44.50
C GLU A 531 5.77 -21.20 45.88
N ARG A 532 4.95 -22.24 46.09
CA ARG A 532 4.94 -22.99 47.36
C ARG A 532 6.28 -23.66 47.66
N VAL A 533 7.02 -24.15 46.65
CA VAL A 533 8.36 -24.74 46.86
C VAL A 533 9.34 -23.66 47.31
N VAL A 534 9.34 -22.51 46.64
CA VAL A 534 10.19 -21.37 47.02
C VAL A 534 9.83 -20.89 48.44
N GLN A 535 8.54 -20.74 48.75
CA GLN A 535 8.08 -20.38 50.09
C GLN A 535 8.52 -21.39 51.16
N ALA A 536 8.47 -22.70 50.86
CA ALA A 536 8.92 -23.74 51.77
C ALA A 536 10.44 -23.66 52.02
N GLN A 537 11.25 -23.43 50.97
CA GLN A 537 12.69 -23.23 51.08
C GLN A 537 13.02 -21.98 51.92
N GLN A 538 12.34 -20.85 51.67
CA GLN A 538 12.51 -19.62 52.45
C GLN A 538 12.11 -19.82 53.92
N ARG A 539 11.01 -20.52 54.20
CA ARG A 539 10.60 -20.87 55.58
C ARG A 539 11.61 -21.78 56.26
N ARG A 540 12.18 -22.75 55.55
CA ARG A 540 13.25 -23.60 56.06
C ARG A 540 14.47 -22.75 56.45
N GLN A 541 14.94 -21.88 55.56
CA GLN A 541 16.07 -21.01 55.86
C GLN A 541 15.77 -20.09 57.05
N ALA A 542 14.61 -19.43 57.06
CA ALA A 542 14.19 -18.57 58.17
C ALA A 542 14.14 -19.33 59.51
N THR A 543 13.73 -20.60 59.50
CA THR A 543 13.70 -21.44 60.71
C THR A 543 15.12 -21.76 61.20
N LEU A 544 16.05 -22.06 60.29
CA LEU A 544 17.47 -22.30 60.62
C LEU A 544 18.12 -21.06 61.21
N GLU A 545 17.96 -19.90 60.57
CA GLU A 545 18.48 -18.62 61.03
C GLU A 545 17.89 -18.23 62.40
N ALA A 546 16.60 -18.49 62.62
CA ALA A 546 15.95 -18.25 63.91
C ALA A 546 16.50 -19.17 65.01
N ALA A 547 16.76 -20.45 64.69
CA ALA A 547 17.38 -21.39 65.63
C ALA A 547 18.81 -21.00 65.97
N GLU A 548 19.60 -20.56 64.99
CA GLU A 548 20.95 -20.05 65.19
C GLU A 548 20.95 -18.77 66.05
N GLN A 549 20.04 -17.83 65.75
CA GLN A 549 19.85 -16.64 66.55
C GLN A 549 19.48 -16.98 68.00
N TRP A 550 18.59 -17.95 68.21
CA TRP A 550 18.22 -18.40 69.55
C TRP A 550 19.39 -19.03 70.29
N ALA A 551 20.19 -19.87 69.62
CA ALA A 551 21.39 -20.47 70.20
C ALA A 551 22.42 -19.41 70.59
N ILE A 552 22.71 -18.46 69.69
CA ILE A 552 23.62 -17.34 69.94
C ILE A 552 23.15 -16.51 71.13
N ARG A 553 21.87 -16.13 71.17
CA ARG A 553 21.30 -15.35 72.28
C ARG A 553 21.40 -16.09 73.60
N THR A 554 21.05 -17.37 73.61
CA THR A 554 21.11 -18.20 74.82
C THR A 554 22.55 -18.27 75.34
N LEU A 555 23.50 -18.66 74.49
CA LEU A 555 24.92 -18.74 74.85
C LEU A 555 25.48 -17.41 75.35
N ALA A 556 25.19 -16.31 74.63
CA ALA A 556 25.64 -14.97 75.02
C ALA A 556 25.02 -14.50 76.34
N SER A 557 23.74 -14.80 76.59
CA SER A 557 23.07 -14.43 77.85
C SER A 557 23.59 -15.23 79.06
N THR A 558 24.00 -16.49 78.86
CA THR A 558 24.48 -17.36 79.94
C THR A 558 25.92 -17.04 80.35
N ALA A 559 26.83 -16.81 79.40
CA ALA A 559 28.27 -16.64 79.68
C ALA A 559 28.85 -15.27 79.28
N GLY A 560 27.99 -14.31 78.89
CA GLY A 560 28.37 -12.98 78.42
C GLY A 560 28.84 -12.91 76.96
N SER A 561 29.33 -14.02 76.39
CA SER A 561 29.60 -14.15 74.95
C SER A 561 29.50 -15.61 74.49
N VAL A 562 29.29 -15.81 73.18
CA VAL A 562 29.24 -17.15 72.56
C VAL A 562 30.55 -17.90 72.77
N ASP A 563 31.69 -17.21 72.63
CA ASP A 563 33.02 -17.82 72.79
C ASP A 563 33.27 -18.29 74.22
N LYS A 564 32.91 -17.47 75.23
CA LYS A 564 33.00 -17.86 76.64
C LYS A 564 32.10 -19.05 76.97
N ALA A 565 30.88 -19.08 76.43
CA ALA A 565 29.96 -20.20 76.64
C ALA A 565 30.49 -21.51 76.02
N ARG A 566 31.09 -21.44 74.81
CA ARG A 566 31.71 -22.61 74.16
C ARG A 566 32.96 -23.07 74.89
N GLN A 567 33.80 -22.14 75.38
CA GLN A 567 34.96 -22.47 76.19
C GLN A 567 34.55 -23.16 77.50
N ALA A 568 33.60 -22.59 78.24
CA ALA A 568 33.02 -23.17 79.44
C ALA A 568 32.46 -24.59 79.20
N ALA A 569 31.67 -24.78 78.15
CA ALA A 569 31.14 -26.10 77.78
C ALA A 569 32.25 -27.11 77.44
N SER A 570 33.31 -26.67 76.76
CA SER A 570 34.46 -27.53 76.45
C SER A 570 35.28 -27.91 77.68
N MET A 571 35.45 -26.99 78.64
CA MET A 571 36.13 -27.26 79.92
C MET A 571 35.32 -28.23 80.77
N LEU A 572 33.99 -28.07 80.84
CA LEU A 572 33.10 -29.01 81.52
C LEU A 572 33.09 -30.40 80.87
N ALA A 573 33.11 -30.48 79.53
CA ALA A 573 33.19 -31.76 78.82
C ALA A 573 34.52 -32.49 79.11
N ARG A 574 35.64 -31.76 79.09
CA ARG A 574 36.95 -32.32 79.47
C ARG A 574 36.98 -32.77 80.93
N ALA A 575 36.43 -31.98 81.85
CA ALA A 575 36.31 -32.34 83.26
C ALA A 575 35.42 -33.58 83.52
N ALA A 576 34.53 -33.94 82.59
CA ALA A 576 33.72 -35.15 82.66
C ALA A 576 34.44 -36.40 82.11
N GLU A 577 35.40 -36.21 81.21
CA GLU A 577 36.22 -37.27 80.61
C GLU A 577 37.51 -37.56 81.38
N THR A 578 37.98 -36.60 82.20
CA THR A 578 39.19 -36.74 83.03
C THR A 578 38.97 -37.70 84.21
N SER A 579 39.88 -38.66 84.38
CA SER A 579 39.86 -39.65 85.47
C SER A 579 40.46 -39.16 86.80
N ASP A 580 41.10 -37.98 86.81
CA ASP A 580 41.66 -37.35 88.01
C ASP A 580 40.60 -36.43 88.68
N PRO A 581 40.14 -36.75 89.90
CA PRO A 581 39.12 -35.96 90.60
C PRO A 581 39.56 -34.54 90.94
N GLY A 582 40.86 -34.30 91.14
CA GLY A 582 41.39 -32.99 91.52
C GLY A 582 41.38 -32.02 90.35
N GLU A 583 41.88 -32.48 89.21
CA GLU A 583 41.90 -31.71 87.95
C GLU A 583 40.47 -31.46 87.43
N ALA A 584 39.57 -32.44 87.57
CA ALA A 584 38.17 -32.27 87.22
C ALA A 584 37.44 -31.22 88.07
N GLU A 585 37.77 -31.08 89.36
CA GLU A 585 37.14 -30.11 90.26
C GLU A 585 37.69 -28.68 90.05
N GLU A 586 38.97 -28.54 89.71
CA GLU A 586 39.58 -27.24 89.38
C GLU A 586 38.98 -26.66 88.09
N MET A 587 38.85 -27.48 87.04
CA MET A 587 38.20 -27.10 85.78
C MET A 587 36.72 -26.70 85.96
N ARG A 588 36.01 -27.28 86.94
CA ARG A 588 34.62 -26.91 87.28
C ARG A 588 34.51 -25.60 88.04
N ARG A 589 35.57 -25.15 88.74
CA ARG A 589 35.57 -23.88 89.48
C ARG A 589 35.89 -22.67 88.61
N GLU A 590 36.62 -22.86 87.51
CA GLU A 590 36.94 -21.79 86.56
C GLU A 590 35.76 -21.42 85.63
N VAL A 591 34.79 -22.33 85.49
CA VAL A 591 33.54 -22.14 84.73
C VAL A 591 32.45 -21.55 85.61
#